data_AF-A0A8D0EAV5-F1
#
_entry.id   AF-A0A8D0EAV5-F1
#
_cell.length_a   1.000
_cell.length_b   1.000
_cell.length_c   1.000
_cell.angle_alpha   90.00
_cell.angle_beta   90.00
_cell.angle_gamma   90.00
#
_symmetry.space_group_name_H-M   'P 1'
#
loop_
_entity.id
_entity.type
_entity.pdbx_description
1 polymer ?
#
loop_
_entity_poly.entity_id
_entity_poly.type
_entity_poly.pdbx_seq_one_letter_code
_entity_poly.pdbx_strand_id
1 'polypeptide(L)'
;MPLPPPPSSPPPPCPQSRESLSLNRPFLRSFLGGLRIAQLLTGAVCWVTLAAHKYEGATYFAVFAVVLVWLLTLALFGLSLLGRWTLVPVVGTRWLLTNIIHDLLLGLILLTAAACIVGLKAKSLYYCNLPGYTQPCSYRAYLTAAVFASITAFLYLLSGLYDLARCFQGHHDIV
;
A
#
# COMPACT_ATOMS: atom_id res chain seq x y z
N MET A 1 -68.86 7.67 -22.51
CA MET A 1 -67.75 8.42 -21.87
C MET A 1 -66.47 8.07 -22.62
N PRO A 2 -65.76 9.03 -23.23
CA PRO A 2 -64.49 8.78 -23.90
C PRO A 2 -63.40 8.40 -22.88
N LEU A 3 -62.58 7.41 -23.20
CA LEU A 3 -61.44 6.99 -22.37
C LEU A 3 -60.33 8.05 -22.42
N PRO A 4 -59.61 8.29 -21.29
CA PRO A 4 -58.52 9.26 -21.27
C PRO A 4 -57.34 8.77 -22.12
N PRO A 5 -56.60 9.68 -22.77
CA PRO A 5 -55.45 9.32 -23.59
C PRO A 5 -54.33 8.71 -22.73
N PRO A 6 -53.55 7.76 -23.28
CA PRO A 6 -52.45 7.15 -22.56
C PRO A 6 -51.36 8.19 -22.23
N PRO A 7 -50.72 8.10 -21.05
CA PRO A 7 -49.67 9.03 -20.64
C PRO A 7 -48.46 8.93 -21.59
N SER A 8 -48.13 10.05 -22.22
CA SER A 8 -47.15 10.19 -23.31
C SER A 8 -45.74 10.59 -22.88
N SER A 9 -45.33 10.30 -21.64
CA SER A 9 -43.94 10.55 -21.24
C SER A 9 -43.40 9.45 -20.32
N PRO A 10 -42.19 8.92 -20.59
CA PRO A 10 -41.51 8.09 -19.61
C PRO A 10 -41.23 8.95 -18.36
N PRO A 11 -41.35 8.38 -17.15
CA PRO A 11 -41.04 9.11 -15.93
C PRO A 11 -39.59 9.65 -15.97
N PRO A 12 -39.34 10.83 -15.38
CA PRO A 12 -37.99 11.38 -15.32
C PRO A 12 -37.04 10.36 -14.66
N PRO A 13 -35.79 10.23 -15.14
CA PRO A 13 -34.81 9.36 -14.49
C PRO A 13 -34.74 9.74 -13.02
N CYS A 14 -35.07 8.79 -12.13
CA CYS A 14 -34.91 9.02 -10.69
C CYS A 14 -33.46 9.49 -10.47
N PRO A 15 -33.24 10.54 -9.64
CA PRO A 15 -31.88 10.92 -9.28
C PRO A 15 -31.20 9.67 -8.72
N GLN A 16 -30.09 9.28 -9.35
CA GLN A 16 -29.27 8.15 -8.92
C GLN A 16 -29.13 8.24 -7.41
N SER A 17 -29.74 7.28 -6.72
CA SER A 17 -29.71 7.22 -5.26
C SER A 17 -28.25 7.41 -4.86
N ARG A 18 -27.99 8.29 -3.89
CA ARG A 18 -26.68 8.35 -3.22
C ARG A 18 -26.39 6.93 -2.75
N GLU A 19 -25.67 6.16 -3.57
CA GLU A 19 -25.29 4.80 -3.23
C GLU A 19 -24.56 4.90 -1.89
N SER A 20 -25.19 4.33 -0.86
CA SER A 20 -24.61 4.27 0.46
C SER A 20 -23.23 3.66 0.33
N LEU A 21 -22.25 4.33 0.92
CA LEU A 21 -20.84 3.94 0.91
C LEU A 21 -20.71 2.59 1.64
N SER A 22 -20.94 1.50 0.91
CA SER A 22 -21.02 0.16 1.48
C SER A 22 -19.63 -0.46 1.47
N LEU A 23 -19.15 -0.89 2.64
CA LEU A 23 -17.88 -1.58 2.75
C LEU A 23 -17.93 -2.93 2.04
N ASN A 24 -16.94 -3.18 1.19
CA ASN A 24 -16.68 -4.45 0.53
C ASN A 24 -16.16 -5.47 1.56
N ARG A 25 -17.08 -6.02 2.37
CA ARG A 25 -16.80 -7.07 3.37
C ARG A 25 -16.10 -8.32 2.80
N PRO A 26 -16.43 -8.83 1.59
CA PRO A 26 -15.71 -10.00 1.08
C PRO A 26 -14.24 -9.69 0.79
N PHE A 27 -13.89 -8.47 0.36
CA PHE A 27 -12.49 -8.05 0.25
C PHE A 27 -11.79 -8.00 1.62
N LEU A 28 -12.44 -7.45 2.64
CA LEU A 28 -11.91 -7.42 4.02
C LEU A 28 -11.62 -8.80 4.59
N ARG A 29 -12.45 -9.80 4.23
CA ARG A 29 -12.29 -11.19 4.68
C ARG A 29 -11.30 -11.98 3.81
N SER A 30 -10.92 -11.46 2.66
CA SER A 30 -9.99 -12.14 1.76
C SER A 30 -8.57 -12.12 2.31
N PHE A 31 -7.75 -13.09 1.87
CA PHE A 31 -6.34 -13.16 2.21
C PHE A 31 -5.59 -11.87 1.81
N LEU A 32 -5.92 -11.32 0.64
CA LEU A 32 -5.36 -10.06 0.13
C LEU A 32 -5.74 -8.86 0.99
N GLY A 33 -7.00 -8.77 1.43
CA GLY A 33 -7.43 -7.73 2.37
C GLY A 33 -6.63 -7.80 3.68
N GLY A 34 -6.41 -9.01 4.21
CA GLY A 34 -5.56 -9.24 5.37
C GLY A 34 -4.11 -8.80 5.16
N LEU A 35 -3.50 -9.17 4.04
CA LEU A 35 -2.13 -8.76 3.69
C LEU A 35 -2.00 -7.24 3.57
N ARG A 36 -2.97 -6.57 2.94
CA ARG A 36 -3.02 -5.11 2.81
C ARG A 36 -3.08 -4.42 4.16
N ILE A 37 -3.92 -4.92 5.08
CA ILE A 37 -3.99 -4.41 6.45
C ILE A 37 -2.64 -4.58 7.15
N ALA A 38 -2.01 -5.75 7.03
CA ALA A 38 -0.70 -6.01 7.62
C ALA A 38 0.39 -5.07 7.06
N GLN A 39 0.41 -4.83 5.74
CA GLN A 39 1.31 -3.87 5.09
C GLN A 39 1.11 -2.45 5.63
N LEU A 40 -0.15 -2.00 5.76
CA LEU A 40 -0.48 -0.67 6.26
C LEU A 40 -0.11 -0.50 7.74
N LEU A 41 -0.39 -1.50 8.58
CA LEU A 41 -0.04 -1.48 10.00
C LEU A 41 1.48 -1.47 10.21
N THR A 42 2.20 -2.35 9.50
CA THR A 42 3.67 -2.42 9.60
C THR A 42 4.30 -1.11 9.10
N GLY A 43 3.78 -0.56 8.00
CA GLY A 43 4.19 0.75 7.49
C GLY A 43 3.91 1.90 8.46
N ALA A 44 2.76 1.89 9.13
CA ALA A 44 2.40 2.89 10.14
C ALA A 44 3.32 2.82 11.37
N VAL A 45 3.60 1.62 11.88
CA VAL A 45 4.56 1.43 13.00
C VAL A 45 5.96 1.92 12.61
N CYS A 46 6.41 1.56 11.40
CA CYS A 46 7.69 2.02 10.86
C CYS A 46 7.73 3.55 10.78
N TRP A 47 6.66 4.17 10.26
CA TRP A 47 6.53 5.62 10.18
C TRP A 47 6.54 6.31 11.54
N VAL A 48 5.79 5.82 12.53
CA VAL A 48 5.75 6.41 13.88
C VAL A 48 7.13 6.34 14.53
N THR A 49 7.83 5.21 14.37
CA THR A 49 9.20 5.03 14.86
C THR A 49 10.15 6.01 14.18
N LEU A 50 9.99 6.17 12.87
CA LEU A 50 10.75 7.14 12.07
C LEU A 50 10.45 8.58 12.53
N ALA A 51 9.19 8.99 12.64
CA ALA A 51 8.82 10.37 13.00
C ALA A 51 9.33 10.80 14.39
N ALA A 52 9.60 9.85 15.28
CA ALA A 52 10.17 10.12 16.60
C ALA A 52 11.68 10.50 16.58
N HIS A 53 12.36 10.35 15.44
CA HIS A 53 13.78 10.67 15.31
C HIS A 53 13.99 11.96 14.51
N LYS A 54 14.89 12.84 15.00
CA LYS A 54 15.32 14.03 14.24
C LYS A 54 16.11 13.59 13.01
N TYR A 55 15.71 14.08 11.84
CA TYR A 55 16.37 13.82 10.57
C TYR A 55 17.34 14.93 10.20
N GLU A 56 18.42 14.57 9.52
CA GLU A 56 19.33 15.52 8.89
C GLU A 56 19.47 15.22 7.39
N GLY A 57 19.58 16.26 6.58
CA GLY A 57 19.95 16.19 5.15
C GLY A 57 19.05 15.31 4.28
N ALA A 58 19.66 14.42 3.48
CA ALA A 58 18.99 13.57 2.49
C ALA A 58 17.95 12.60 3.07
N THR A 59 17.92 12.43 4.39
CA THR A 59 16.99 11.52 5.07
C THR A 59 15.53 11.99 4.97
N TYR A 60 15.29 13.31 4.88
CA TYR A 60 13.93 13.87 4.66
C TYR A 60 13.29 13.39 3.36
N PHE A 61 14.07 13.31 2.27
CA PHE A 61 13.56 12.88 0.98
C PHE A 61 13.18 11.39 0.99
N ALA A 62 14.00 10.55 1.63
CA ALA A 62 13.70 9.12 1.78
C ALA A 62 12.42 8.88 2.61
N VAL A 63 12.30 9.59 3.74
CA VAL A 63 11.14 9.57 4.63
C VAL A 63 9.87 10.02 3.88
N PHE A 64 9.96 11.09 3.07
CA PHE A 64 8.86 11.55 2.22
C PHE A 64 8.44 10.51 1.17
N ALA A 65 9.41 9.90 0.46
CA ALA A 65 9.13 8.87 -0.54
C ALA A 65 8.42 7.65 0.09
N VAL A 66 8.85 7.22 1.29
CA VAL A 66 8.22 6.12 2.03
C VAL A 66 6.77 6.45 2.42
N VAL A 67 6.48 7.67 2.86
CA VAL A 67 5.11 8.11 3.17
C VAL A 67 4.25 8.12 1.93
N LEU A 68 4.74 8.64 0.80
CA LEU A 68 4.00 8.63 -0.45
C LEU A 68 3.62 7.21 -0.88
N VAL A 69 4.56 6.27 -0.76
CA VAL A 69 4.35 4.85 -1.03
C VAL A 69 3.28 4.24 -0.11
N TRP A 70 3.33 4.56 1.18
CA TRP A 70 2.33 4.10 2.14
C TRP A 70 0.94 4.68 1.85
N LEU A 71 0.86 5.98 1.54
CA LEU A 71 -0.39 6.65 1.15
C LEU A 71 -0.98 6.08 -0.14
N LEU A 72 -0.14 5.75 -1.12
CA LEU A 72 -0.58 5.09 -2.35
C LEU A 72 -1.22 3.73 -2.02
N THR A 73 -0.59 2.95 -1.14
CA THR A 73 -1.16 1.67 -0.68
C THR A 73 -2.49 1.87 0.06
N LEU A 74 -2.59 2.91 0.89
CA LEU A 74 -3.81 3.27 1.59
C LEU A 74 -4.93 3.65 0.61
N ALA A 75 -4.61 4.39 -0.45
CA ALA A 75 -5.56 4.77 -1.49
C ALA A 75 -6.06 3.54 -2.28
N LEU A 76 -5.15 2.64 -2.68
CA LEU A 76 -5.51 1.38 -3.35
C LEU A 76 -6.37 0.48 -2.45
N PHE A 77 -6.02 0.39 -1.17
CA PHE A 77 -6.81 -0.31 -0.17
C PHE A 77 -8.20 0.32 -0.02
N GLY A 78 -8.29 1.64 0.11
CA GLY A 78 -9.55 2.37 0.22
C GLY A 78 -10.46 2.16 -1.00
N LEU A 79 -9.91 2.24 -2.21
CA LEU A 79 -10.67 1.98 -3.44
C LEU A 79 -11.19 0.53 -3.52
N SER A 80 -10.37 -0.45 -3.11
CA SER A 80 -10.76 -1.86 -3.03
C SER A 80 -11.82 -2.11 -1.95
N LEU A 81 -11.67 -1.45 -0.82
CA LEU A 81 -12.57 -1.51 0.33
C LEU A 81 -13.94 -0.89 0.03
N LEU A 82 -13.98 0.18 -0.77
CA LEU A 82 -15.21 0.84 -1.18
C LEU A 82 -15.88 0.17 -2.37
N GLY A 83 -15.23 -0.80 -3.03
CA GLY A 83 -15.77 -1.36 -4.27
C GLY A 83 -15.68 -0.41 -5.48
N ARG A 84 -14.89 0.67 -5.39
CA ARG A 84 -14.96 1.82 -6.32
C ARG A 84 -13.71 2.01 -7.18
N TRP A 85 -13.00 0.93 -7.47
CA TRP A 85 -11.83 0.97 -8.36
C TRP A 85 -12.17 1.43 -9.79
N THR A 86 -13.41 1.24 -10.25
CA THR A 86 -13.90 1.68 -11.56
C THR A 86 -13.98 3.20 -11.73
N LEU A 87 -13.91 3.98 -10.64
CA LEU A 87 -13.85 5.44 -10.70
C LEU A 87 -12.57 5.96 -11.35
N VAL A 88 -11.52 5.14 -11.44
CA VAL A 88 -10.25 5.52 -12.07
C VAL A 88 -10.23 4.94 -13.48
N PRO A 89 -10.50 5.73 -14.54
CA PRO A 89 -10.84 5.21 -15.87
C PRO A 89 -9.74 4.36 -16.53
N VAL A 90 -8.46 4.64 -16.26
CA VAL A 90 -7.33 3.86 -16.81
C VAL A 90 -6.90 2.73 -15.87
N VAL A 91 -6.89 2.99 -14.57
CA VAL A 91 -6.34 2.07 -13.57
C VAL A 91 -7.37 1.01 -13.16
N GLY A 92 -8.64 1.39 -13.08
CA GLY A 92 -9.75 0.53 -12.67
C GLY A 92 -10.04 -0.62 -13.64
N THR A 93 -9.74 -0.45 -14.94
CA THR A 93 -9.90 -1.52 -15.95
C THR A 93 -8.82 -2.59 -15.83
N ARG A 94 -7.68 -2.25 -15.23
CA ARG A 94 -6.53 -3.15 -15.02
C ARG A 94 -6.21 -3.27 -13.53
N TRP A 95 -7.23 -3.27 -12.69
CA TRP A 95 -7.10 -3.13 -11.24
C TRP A 95 -6.21 -4.21 -10.61
N LEU A 96 -6.38 -5.47 -11.00
CA LEU A 96 -5.51 -6.57 -10.57
C LEU A 96 -4.05 -6.34 -10.99
N LEU A 97 -3.81 -5.97 -12.25
CA LEU A 97 -2.45 -5.69 -12.75
C LEU A 97 -1.81 -4.50 -12.04
N THR A 98 -2.57 -3.46 -11.72
CA THR A 98 -2.09 -2.33 -10.92
C THR A 98 -1.64 -2.79 -9.53
N ASN A 99 -2.41 -3.66 -8.87
CA ASN A 99 -2.05 -4.20 -7.56
C ASN A 99 -0.78 -5.06 -7.64
N ILE A 100 -0.66 -5.91 -8.67
CA ILE A 100 0.55 -6.73 -8.91
C ILE A 100 1.78 -5.84 -9.09
N ILE A 101 1.71 -4.86 -10.00
CA ILE A 101 2.84 -3.97 -10.30
C ILE A 101 3.21 -3.17 -9.05
N HIS A 102 2.23 -2.62 -8.36
CA HIS A 102 2.43 -1.89 -7.11
C HIS A 102 3.15 -2.77 -6.08
N ASP A 103 2.67 -3.99 -5.85
CA ASP A 103 3.21 -4.89 -4.82
C ASP A 103 4.61 -5.38 -5.14
N LEU A 104 4.88 -5.78 -6.39
CA LEU A 104 6.21 -6.21 -6.80
C LEU A 104 7.20 -5.06 -6.77
N LEU A 105 6.80 -3.88 -7.26
CA LEU A 105 7.67 -2.70 -7.29
C LEU A 105 8.01 -2.23 -5.87
N LEU A 106 7.03 -2.14 -4.98
CA LEU A 106 7.27 -1.74 -3.59
C LEU A 106 8.07 -2.79 -2.82
N GLY A 107 7.76 -4.07 -3.02
CA GLY A 107 8.52 -5.17 -2.44
C GLY A 107 10.00 -5.08 -2.82
N LEU A 108 10.30 -4.83 -4.10
CA LEU A 108 11.67 -4.69 -4.59
C LEU A 108 12.36 -3.44 -4.06
N ILE A 109 11.67 -2.29 -4.04
CA ILE A 109 12.22 -1.03 -3.51
C ILE A 109 12.56 -1.18 -2.02
N LEU A 110 11.68 -1.78 -1.22
CA LEU A 110 11.91 -1.97 0.22
C LEU A 110 13.02 -2.98 0.48
N LEU A 111 13.09 -4.07 -0.30
CA LEU A 111 14.16 -5.06 -0.18
C LEU A 111 15.53 -4.47 -0.54
N THR A 112 15.61 -3.71 -1.64
CA THR A 112 16.84 -3.03 -2.05
C THR A 112 17.27 -1.95 -1.05
N ALA A 113 16.32 -1.20 -0.49
CA ALA A 113 16.58 -0.25 0.58
C ALA A 113 17.12 -0.93 1.85
N ALA A 114 16.49 -2.03 2.29
CA ALA A 114 16.96 -2.81 3.44
C ALA A 114 18.37 -3.38 3.20
N ALA A 115 18.62 -3.95 2.01
CA ALA A 115 19.93 -4.47 1.62
C ALA A 115 20.99 -3.36 1.56
N CYS A 116 20.64 -2.15 1.11
CA CYS A 116 21.53 -1.00 1.10
C CYS A 116 21.90 -0.55 2.53
N ILE A 117 20.90 -0.47 3.44
CA ILE A 117 21.12 -0.13 4.85
C ILE A 117 22.03 -1.17 5.51
N VAL A 118 21.77 -2.45 5.32
CA VAL A 118 22.59 -3.52 5.92
C VAL A 118 23.96 -3.64 5.25
N GLY A 119 24.05 -3.58 3.92
CA GLY A 119 25.28 -3.85 3.18
C GLY A 119 26.28 -2.69 3.16
N LEU A 120 25.80 -1.46 2.97
CA LEU A 120 26.66 -0.27 2.83
C LEU A 120 26.82 0.48 4.15
N LYS A 121 25.75 0.62 4.95
CA LYS A 121 25.82 1.36 6.22
C LYS A 121 26.25 0.50 7.40
N ALA A 122 25.97 -0.81 7.44
CA ALA A 122 26.45 -1.62 8.57
C ALA A 122 27.97 -1.78 8.57
N LYS A 123 28.63 -1.81 7.39
CA LYS A 123 30.10 -1.83 7.30
C LYS A 123 30.74 -0.53 7.82
N SER A 124 30.11 0.62 7.63
CA SER A 124 30.62 1.91 8.14
C SER A 124 30.29 2.15 9.62
N LEU A 125 29.17 1.61 10.12
CA LEU A 125 28.70 1.80 11.50
C LEU A 125 29.31 0.80 12.50
N TYR A 126 29.96 -0.27 12.04
CA TYR A 126 30.62 -1.26 12.92
C TYR A 126 31.73 -0.64 13.79
N TYR A 127 32.32 0.48 13.36
CA TYR A 127 33.33 1.23 14.10
C TYR A 127 32.77 2.05 15.28
N CYS A 128 31.44 2.19 15.43
CA CYS A 128 30.84 2.89 16.58
C CYS A 128 30.96 2.13 17.91
N ASN A 129 31.23 0.81 17.88
CA ASN A 129 31.34 -0.01 19.10
C ASN A 129 32.72 0.10 19.78
N LEU A 130 33.61 0.96 19.28
CA LEU A 130 34.90 1.23 19.90
C LEU A 130 34.72 2.14 21.12
N PRO A 131 35.24 1.77 22.31
CA PRO A 131 35.17 2.60 23.50
C PRO A 131 36.02 3.87 23.27
N GLY A 132 35.36 4.98 22.93
CA GLY A 132 36.01 6.27 22.65
C GLY A 132 35.32 7.18 21.64
N TYR A 133 34.29 6.71 20.92
CA TYR A 133 33.60 7.51 19.90
C TYR A 133 32.37 8.26 20.48
N THR A 134 32.34 9.59 20.38
CA THR A 134 31.38 10.49 21.05
C THR A 134 30.19 10.94 20.20
N GLN A 135 30.04 10.48 18.96
CA GLN A 135 28.88 10.82 18.12
C GLN A 135 27.66 9.92 18.41
N PRO A 136 26.43 10.48 18.41
CA PRO A 136 25.21 9.75 18.75
C PRO A 136 24.95 8.64 17.72
N CYS A 137 25.28 7.41 18.07
CA CYS A 137 25.25 6.31 17.12
C CYS A 137 23.82 5.75 16.98
N SER A 138 23.15 6.09 15.87
CA SER A 138 21.79 5.68 15.51
C SER A 138 21.70 4.26 14.92
N TYR A 139 22.72 3.42 15.13
CA TYR A 139 22.81 2.06 14.59
C TYR A 139 21.58 1.19 14.91
N ARG A 140 21.07 1.26 16.14
CA ARG A 140 19.84 0.52 16.53
C ARG A 140 18.62 0.95 15.73
N ALA A 141 18.47 2.25 15.45
CA ALA A 141 17.36 2.78 14.65
C ALA A 141 17.43 2.33 13.19
N TYR A 142 18.64 2.29 12.61
CA TYR A 142 18.84 1.75 11.25
C TYR A 142 18.60 0.25 11.17
N LEU A 143 19.02 -0.51 12.19
CA LEU A 143 18.76 -1.95 12.26
C LEU A 143 17.26 -2.24 12.36
N THR A 144 16.55 -1.53 13.24
CA THR A 144 15.09 -1.67 13.35
C THR A 144 14.39 -1.30 12.05
N ALA A 145 14.79 -0.19 11.40
CA ALA A 145 14.23 0.22 10.12
C ALA A 145 14.47 -0.84 9.03
N ALA A 146 15.66 -1.44 8.97
CA ALA A 146 15.97 -2.51 8.03
C ALA A 146 15.10 -3.75 8.25
N VAL A 147 14.92 -4.19 9.51
CA VAL A 147 14.05 -5.34 9.84
C VAL A 147 12.61 -5.08 9.43
N PHE A 148 12.04 -3.93 9.81
CA PHE A 148 10.67 -3.57 9.43
C PHE A 148 10.51 -3.42 7.91
N ALA A 149 11.50 -2.83 7.23
CA ALA A 149 11.51 -2.74 5.77
C ALA A 149 11.55 -4.12 5.12
N SER A 150 12.33 -5.07 5.64
CA SER A 150 12.37 -6.45 5.14
C SER A 150 11.07 -7.21 5.35
N ILE A 151 10.44 -7.09 6.53
CA ILE A 151 9.12 -7.69 6.80
C ILE A 151 8.08 -7.11 5.85
N THR A 152 8.07 -5.79 5.71
CA THR A 152 7.13 -5.09 4.83
C THR A 152 7.35 -5.50 3.37
N ALA A 153 8.62 -5.58 2.92
CA ALA A 153 8.99 -6.05 1.59
C ALA A 153 8.46 -7.47 1.32
N PHE A 154 8.64 -8.38 2.29
CA PHE A 154 8.13 -9.74 2.19
C PHE A 154 6.60 -9.78 2.04
N LEU A 155 5.86 -8.97 2.82
CA LEU A 155 4.41 -8.89 2.70
C LEU A 155 3.95 -8.34 1.34
N TYR A 156 4.65 -7.36 0.78
CA TYR A 156 4.36 -6.85 -0.57
C TYR A 156 4.67 -7.89 -1.63
N LEU A 157 5.85 -8.52 -1.60
CA LEU A 157 6.20 -9.56 -2.57
C LEU A 157 5.25 -10.76 -2.51
N LEU A 158 4.86 -11.21 -1.32
CA LEU A 158 3.89 -12.30 -1.16
C LEU A 158 2.54 -11.94 -1.77
N SER A 159 2.06 -10.72 -1.53
CA SER A 159 0.81 -10.19 -2.12
C SER A 159 0.89 -10.15 -3.64
N GLY A 160 1.95 -9.55 -4.18
CA GLY A 160 2.14 -9.43 -5.63
C GLY A 160 2.33 -10.77 -6.34
N LEU A 161 3.06 -11.71 -5.73
CA LEU A 161 3.24 -13.07 -6.27
C LEU A 161 1.93 -13.88 -6.21
N TYR A 162 1.13 -13.69 -5.16
CA TYR A 162 -0.18 -14.32 -5.04
C TYR A 162 -1.15 -13.80 -6.11
N ASP A 163 -1.22 -12.48 -6.29
CA ASP A 163 -2.04 -11.87 -7.35
C ASP A 163 -1.56 -12.26 -8.74
N LEU A 164 -0.24 -12.35 -8.94
CA LEU A 164 0.35 -12.80 -10.19
C LEU A 164 -0.02 -14.26 -10.49
N ALA A 165 0.05 -15.15 -9.50
CA ALA A 165 -0.37 -16.54 -9.65
C ALA A 165 -1.86 -16.65 -9.98
N ARG A 166 -2.73 -15.86 -9.33
CA ARG A 166 -4.16 -15.79 -9.66
C ARG A 166 -4.40 -15.27 -11.08
N CYS A 167 -3.64 -14.27 -11.51
CA CYS A 167 -3.72 -13.73 -12.87
C CYS A 167 -3.36 -14.80 -13.90
N PHE A 168 -2.34 -15.63 -13.65
CA PHE A 168 -2.00 -16.77 -14.51
C PHE A 168 -3.06 -17.87 -14.53
N GLN A 169 -3.87 -17.97 -13.46
CA GLN A 169 -5.03 -18.88 -13.40
C GLN A 169 -6.29 -18.31 -14.07
N GLY A 170 -6.21 -17.13 -14.70
CA GLY A 170 -7.33 -16.51 -15.42
C GLY A 170 -8.27 -15.68 -14.54
N HIS A 171 -7.90 -15.38 -13.30
CA HIS A 171 -8.67 -14.44 -12.47
C HIS A 171 -8.30 -13.00 -12.85
N HIS A 172 -9.32 -12.15 -12.98
CA HIS A 172 -9.14 -10.72 -13.30
C HIS A 172 -9.55 -9.77 -12.15
N ASP A 173 -10.07 -10.34 -11.07
CA ASP A 173 -10.58 -9.60 -9.90
C ASP A 173 -9.78 -9.92 -8.63
N ILE A 174 -9.82 -8.98 -7.67
CA ILE A 174 -9.07 -9.06 -6.41
C ILE A 174 -9.83 -9.85 -5.33
N VAL A 175 -11.14 -10.04 -5.51
CA VAL A 175 -11.99 -10.88 -4.65
C VAL A 175 -12.14 -12.23 -5.34
#